data_AF-A0A2G2LRR8-F1
#
_entry.id   AF-A0A2G2LRR8-F1
#
_cell.length_a   1.000
_cell.length_b   1.000
_cell.length_c   1.000
_cell.angle_alpha   90.00
_cell.angle_beta   90.00
_cell.angle_gamma   90.00
#
_symmetry.space_group_name_H-M   'P 1'
#
loop_
_entity.id
_entity.type
_entity.pdbx_description
1 polymer ?
#
loop_
_entity_poly.entity_id
_entity_poly.type
_entity_poly.pdbx_seq_one_letter_code
_entity_poly.pdbx_strand_id
1 'polypeptide(L)'
;MTAALTGSSAELGFHMRTGIDSYFAIVNRQGGVKGRLIELIVKDDGYEPKRAAKNMRLLIEQEKVLAVMGNVGTPTAIVTVPIAQEKEILLLGAFSGGGVLRPEPASRYIINYRASYSEETAEMITGLLSVGIEPKKIAFFTQADGYGDTVYQGAVNALKNTGFEETEQLIHGRYTRNTLNVENAVADILDAPIEPKAVIMAAGYKASAKFIILLKKEIPDILFLNLSFVGSYALLKELGSNVDTVIITQVVPSLDSGLPIVEEYLKALQQFDLNLPANLVSLEGFIVAKLFHYGLLNVEQQITKESIIDGIEAIRGIDIGLGQGIYLDEQDHQVINKVWLTCLCQGELRQFDWNELHKIQNTVDIE
;
A
#
# COMPACT_ATOMS: atom_id res chain seq x y z
N MET A 1 2.31 -6.19 15.48
CA MET A 1 1.88 -6.29 14.09
C MET A 1 1.13 -7.60 13.87
N THR A 2 0.00 -7.57 13.16
CA THR A 2 -0.60 -8.77 12.54
C THR A 2 -0.57 -8.59 11.03
N ALA A 3 -0.02 -9.56 10.32
CA ALA A 3 0.17 -9.47 8.87
C ALA A 3 0.27 -10.84 8.23
N ALA A 4 0.18 -10.87 6.90
CA ALA A 4 0.42 -12.06 6.10
C ALA A 4 1.92 -12.38 6.08
N LEU A 5 2.33 -13.43 6.79
CA LEU A 5 3.67 -14.01 6.73
C LEU A 5 3.67 -15.37 6.02
N THR A 6 2.48 -15.89 5.70
CA THR A 6 2.25 -17.09 4.91
C THR A 6 1.18 -16.82 3.84
N GLY A 7 1.02 -17.74 2.89
CA GLY A 7 0.02 -17.65 1.83
C GLY A 7 0.44 -16.78 0.64
N SER A 8 -0.53 -16.44 -0.22
CA SER A 8 -0.29 -15.74 -1.50
C SER A 8 0.13 -14.28 -1.36
N SER A 9 0.04 -13.71 -0.16
CA SER A 9 0.37 -12.31 0.14
C SER A 9 1.52 -12.15 1.13
N ALA A 10 2.28 -13.23 1.40
CA ALA A 10 3.31 -13.29 2.44
C ALA A 10 4.44 -12.25 2.27
N GLU A 11 4.81 -11.93 1.03
CA GLU A 11 5.89 -10.96 0.74
C GLU A 11 5.56 -9.56 1.29
N LEU A 12 4.26 -9.20 1.33
CA LEU A 12 3.83 -7.89 1.84
C LEU A 12 4.12 -7.75 3.34
N GLY A 13 3.69 -8.73 4.15
CA GLY A 13 3.94 -8.71 5.59
C GLY A 13 5.41 -8.93 5.94
N PHE A 14 6.10 -9.77 5.18
CA PHE A 14 7.54 -9.97 5.33
C PHE A 14 8.31 -8.65 5.12
N HIS A 15 8.09 -7.96 4.00
CA HIS A 15 8.82 -6.72 3.71
C HIS A 15 8.40 -5.55 4.60
N MET A 16 7.12 -5.41 4.95
CA MET A 16 6.69 -4.41 5.94
C MET A 16 7.42 -4.60 7.27
N ARG A 17 7.49 -5.85 7.76
CA ARG A 17 8.25 -6.20 8.96
C ARG A 17 9.73 -5.88 8.80
N THR A 18 10.36 -6.28 7.69
CA THR A 18 11.78 -6.03 7.42
C THR A 18 12.12 -4.54 7.52
N GLY A 19 11.29 -3.68 6.94
CA GLY A 19 11.43 -2.23 7.05
C GLY A 19 11.46 -1.75 8.49
N ILE A 20 10.46 -2.17 9.27
CA ILE A 20 10.32 -1.78 10.68
C ILE A 20 11.50 -2.28 11.52
N ASP A 21 11.82 -3.58 11.41
CA ASP A 21 12.89 -4.22 12.18
C ASP A 21 14.26 -3.59 11.85
N SER A 22 14.52 -3.26 10.58
CA SER A 22 15.78 -2.62 10.17
C SER A 22 15.99 -1.24 10.80
N TYR A 23 14.92 -0.45 10.95
CA TYR A 23 14.98 0.84 11.63
C TYR A 23 15.11 0.69 13.15
N PHE A 24 14.30 -0.17 13.78
CA PHE A 24 14.39 -0.40 15.22
C PHE A 24 15.74 -0.97 15.63
N ALA A 25 16.40 -1.77 14.79
CA ALA A 25 17.77 -2.21 15.03
C ALA A 25 18.76 -1.05 15.15
N ILE A 26 18.60 0.02 14.35
CA ILE A 26 19.42 1.24 14.49
C ILE A 26 19.15 1.92 15.84
N VAL A 27 17.87 2.17 16.15
CA VAL A 27 17.47 2.85 17.38
C VAL A 27 17.96 2.10 18.62
N ASN A 28 17.81 0.78 18.63
CA ASN A 28 18.26 -0.08 19.73
C ASN A 28 19.78 -0.09 19.89
N ARG A 29 20.55 -0.07 18.79
CA ARG A 29 22.02 0.06 18.86
C ARG A 29 22.46 1.40 19.44
N GLN A 30 21.63 2.43 19.37
CA GLN A 30 21.87 3.76 19.95
C GLN A 30 21.39 3.87 21.41
N GLY A 31 20.99 2.76 22.05
CA GLY A 31 20.51 2.73 23.43
C GLY A 31 18.99 2.81 23.59
N GLY A 32 18.25 2.76 22.48
CA GLY A 32 16.79 2.79 22.48
C GLY A 32 16.23 4.18 22.80
N VAL A 33 14.98 4.23 23.26
CA VAL A 33 14.31 5.48 23.65
C VAL A 33 14.22 5.56 25.17
N LYS A 34 14.80 6.61 25.75
CA LYS A 34 14.90 6.77 27.22
C LYS A 34 15.49 5.53 27.93
N GLY A 35 16.49 4.92 27.30
CA GLY A 35 17.15 3.69 27.80
C GLY A 35 16.33 2.41 27.66
N ARG A 36 15.22 2.43 26.91
CA ARG A 36 14.37 1.25 26.65
C ARG A 36 14.50 0.83 25.19
N LEU A 37 14.74 -0.45 24.97
CA LEU A 37 14.76 -1.04 23.64
C LEU A 37 13.33 -1.20 23.10
N ILE A 38 13.18 -1.09 21.79
CA ILE A 38 11.93 -1.27 21.06
C ILE A 38 11.90 -2.69 20.48
N GLU A 39 10.79 -3.41 20.68
CA GLU A 39 10.58 -4.74 20.12
C GLU A 39 9.28 -4.76 19.31
N LEU A 40 9.33 -5.33 18.09
CA LEU A 40 8.15 -5.59 17.28
C LEU A 40 7.72 -7.05 17.42
N ILE A 41 6.59 -7.29 18.09
CA ILE A 41 5.97 -8.62 18.14
C ILE A 41 5.06 -8.78 16.92
N VAL A 42 5.32 -9.81 16.12
CA VAL A 42 4.60 -10.09 14.86
C VAL A 42 3.86 -11.42 14.94
N LYS A 43 2.58 -11.43 14.55
CA LYS A 43 1.77 -12.66 14.43
C LYS A 43 1.26 -12.82 13.01
N ASP A 44 1.41 -14.02 12.46
CA ASP A 44 0.92 -14.35 11.12
C ASP A 44 -0.61 -14.48 11.12
N ASP A 45 -1.28 -13.76 10.22
CA ASP A 45 -2.70 -13.91 9.94
C ASP A 45 -3.00 -14.54 8.56
N GLY A 46 -1.99 -14.72 7.71
CA GLY A 46 -2.18 -15.24 6.35
C GLY A 46 -3.13 -14.41 5.48
N TYR A 47 -3.26 -13.11 5.77
CA TYR A 47 -4.23 -12.20 5.14
C TYR A 47 -5.70 -12.59 5.39
N GLU A 48 -5.98 -13.26 6.52
CA GLU A 48 -7.33 -13.67 6.90
C GLU A 48 -7.91 -12.86 8.08
N PRO A 49 -9.06 -12.19 7.92
CA PRO A 49 -9.64 -11.33 8.96
C PRO A 49 -9.86 -12.01 10.31
N LYS A 50 -10.38 -13.25 10.30
CA LYS A 50 -10.61 -14.00 11.56
C LYS A 50 -9.32 -14.21 12.35
N ARG A 51 -8.20 -14.50 11.67
CA ARG A 51 -6.89 -14.65 12.31
C ARG A 51 -6.35 -13.30 12.77
N ALA A 52 -6.48 -12.24 11.97
CA ALA A 52 -6.06 -10.89 12.35
C ALA A 52 -6.76 -10.39 13.62
N ALA A 53 -8.08 -10.58 13.72
CA ALA A 53 -8.87 -10.21 14.90
C ALA A 53 -8.44 -10.99 16.17
N LYS A 54 -8.08 -12.27 16.03
CA LYS A 54 -7.50 -13.06 17.13
C LYS A 54 -6.12 -12.54 17.51
N ASN A 55 -5.26 -12.31 16.53
CA ASN A 55 -3.89 -11.82 16.74
C ASN A 55 -3.87 -10.46 17.44
N MET A 56 -4.77 -9.53 17.07
CA MET A 56 -4.90 -8.24 17.75
C MET A 56 -5.17 -8.41 19.24
N ARG A 57 -6.15 -9.25 19.61
CA ARG A 57 -6.45 -9.50 21.04
C ARG A 57 -5.28 -10.14 21.76
N LEU A 58 -4.60 -11.11 21.15
CA LEU A 58 -3.40 -11.72 21.74
C LEU A 58 -2.28 -10.69 21.96
N LEU A 59 -2.01 -9.85 20.97
CA LEU A 59 -0.99 -8.78 21.07
C LEU A 59 -1.32 -7.79 22.20
N ILE A 60 -2.58 -7.38 22.31
CA ILE A 60 -3.01 -6.35 23.27
C ILE A 60 -3.11 -6.93 24.68
N GLU A 61 -3.76 -8.09 24.84
CA GLU A 61 -4.16 -8.62 26.14
C GLU A 61 -3.10 -9.53 26.76
N GLN A 62 -2.37 -10.30 25.93
CA GLN A 62 -1.35 -11.23 26.41
C GLN A 62 0.05 -10.65 26.31
N GLU A 63 0.43 -10.15 25.13
CA GLU A 63 1.77 -9.56 24.91
C GLU A 63 1.87 -8.13 25.48
N LYS A 64 0.73 -7.52 25.81
CA LYS A 64 0.63 -6.18 26.43
C LYS A 64 1.38 -5.11 25.64
N VAL A 65 1.29 -5.16 24.31
CA VAL A 65 1.91 -4.16 23.44
C VAL A 65 1.36 -2.75 23.73
N LEU A 66 2.20 -1.74 23.57
CA LEU A 66 1.83 -0.33 23.76
C LEU A 66 1.22 0.31 22.52
N ALA A 67 1.51 -0.24 21.35
CA ALA A 67 0.94 0.15 20.07
C ALA A 67 0.94 -1.06 19.12
N VAL A 68 0.08 -0.98 18.10
CA VAL A 68 0.12 -1.88 16.95
C VAL A 68 0.52 -1.04 15.74
N MET A 69 1.36 -1.59 14.87
CA MET A 69 1.78 -0.88 13.66
C MET A 69 2.01 -1.84 12.50
N GLY A 70 1.94 -1.32 11.28
CA GLY A 70 2.30 -2.04 10.07
C GLY A 70 1.37 -3.21 9.72
N ASN A 71 0.15 -3.26 10.27
CA ASN A 71 -0.80 -4.33 9.91
C ASN A 71 -1.09 -4.28 8.40
N VAL A 72 -1.17 -5.45 7.77
CA VAL A 72 -1.32 -5.54 6.31
C VAL A 72 -2.75 -5.88 5.93
N GLY A 73 -3.35 -5.04 5.08
CA GLY A 73 -4.59 -5.37 4.38
C GLY A 73 -5.86 -4.65 4.84
N THR A 74 -6.77 -4.42 3.89
CA THR A 74 -8.09 -3.84 4.17
C THR A 74 -9.08 -4.79 4.83
N PRO A 75 -9.31 -6.04 4.37
CA PRO A 75 -10.27 -6.93 5.03
C PRO A 75 -9.85 -7.28 6.46
N THR A 76 -8.54 -7.32 6.73
CA THR A 76 -7.97 -7.44 8.07
C THR A 76 -8.17 -6.12 8.85
N ALA A 77 -7.89 -4.96 8.26
CA ALA A 77 -8.16 -3.66 8.89
C ALA A 77 -9.63 -3.49 9.32
N ILE A 78 -10.60 -3.95 8.53
CA ILE A 78 -12.04 -3.89 8.85
C ILE A 78 -12.35 -4.50 10.22
N VAL A 79 -11.62 -5.54 10.62
CA VAL A 79 -11.84 -6.19 11.92
C VAL A 79 -10.84 -5.73 12.99
N THR A 80 -9.65 -5.23 12.61
CA THR A 80 -8.64 -4.77 13.58
C THR A 80 -8.85 -3.33 14.03
N VAL A 81 -9.42 -2.46 13.19
CA VAL A 81 -9.71 -1.05 13.53
C VAL A 81 -10.71 -0.95 14.69
N PRO A 82 -11.88 -1.63 14.68
CA PRO A 82 -12.79 -1.60 15.82
C PRO A 82 -12.16 -2.13 17.12
N ILE A 83 -11.28 -3.14 17.03
CA ILE A 83 -10.56 -3.67 18.20
C ILE A 83 -9.55 -2.64 18.73
N ALA A 84 -8.83 -1.94 17.84
CA ALA A 84 -7.88 -0.91 18.24
C ALA A 84 -8.60 0.24 18.99
N GLN A 85 -9.76 0.65 18.49
CA GLN A 85 -10.62 1.66 19.12
C GLN A 85 -11.20 1.18 20.46
N GLU A 86 -11.76 -0.03 20.52
CA GLU A 86 -12.30 -0.63 21.76
C GLU A 86 -11.23 -0.73 22.86
N LYS A 87 -9.99 -1.04 22.48
CA LYS A 87 -8.88 -1.26 23.41
C LYS A 87 -7.99 -0.04 23.62
N GLU A 88 -8.40 1.11 23.08
CA GLU A 88 -7.72 2.39 23.19
C GLU A 88 -6.22 2.24 22.91
N ILE A 89 -5.90 1.68 21.75
CA ILE A 89 -4.51 1.42 21.35
C ILE A 89 -4.27 1.92 19.93
N LEU A 90 -3.15 2.62 19.76
CA LEU A 90 -2.71 3.10 18.46
C LEU A 90 -2.56 1.94 17.46
N LEU A 91 -3.19 2.09 16.29
CA LEU A 91 -2.88 1.38 15.06
C LEU A 91 -2.20 2.36 14.09
N LEU A 92 -0.88 2.29 14.00
CA LEU A 92 -0.06 3.19 13.20
C LEU A 92 0.35 2.56 11.87
N GLY A 93 0.19 3.30 10.78
CA GLY A 93 0.80 2.98 9.48
C GLY A 93 0.40 1.59 8.97
N ALA A 94 -0.89 1.27 9.01
CA ALA A 94 -1.39 0.07 8.37
C ALA A 94 -1.07 0.11 6.86
N PHE A 95 -0.58 -0.98 6.31
CA PHE A 95 -0.32 -1.15 4.87
C PHE A 95 -1.66 -1.38 4.15
N SER A 96 -2.47 -0.32 4.07
CA SER A 96 -3.76 -0.28 3.39
C SER A 96 -4.23 1.17 3.20
N GLY A 97 -4.64 1.51 1.99
CA GLY A 97 -5.27 2.78 1.64
C GLY A 97 -6.80 2.81 1.88
N GLY A 98 -7.38 1.76 2.47
CA GLY A 98 -8.83 1.61 2.60
C GLY A 98 -9.48 2.66 3.51
N GLY A 99 -10.71 3.06 3.17
CA GLY A 99 -11.46 4.09 3.91
C GLY A 99 -11.76 3.76 5.37
N VAL A 100 -11.79 2.48 5.76
CA VAL A 100 -12.00 2.06 7.16
C VAL A 100 -10.92 2.59 8.12
N LEU A 101 -9.75 2.93 7.60
CA LEU A 101 -8.64 3.51 8.37
C LEU A 101 -8.71 5.04 8.46
N ARG A 102 -9.69 5.66 7.78
CA ARG A 102 -9.85 7.12 7.66
C ARG A 102 -11.32 7.47 7.95
N PRO A 103 -11.80 7.16 9.17
CA PRO A 103 -13.15 7.54 9.56
C PRO A 103 -13.28 9.06 9.58
N GLU A 104 -14.48 9.55 9.34
CA GLU A 104 -14.84 10.96 9.47
C GLU A 104 -15.90 11.09 10.57
N PRO A 105 -15.61 11.76 11.71
CA PRO A 105 -14.33 12.40 12.05
C PRO A 105 -13.19 11.41 12.29
N ALA A 106 -11.94 11.90 12.17
CA ALA A 106 -10.73 11.12 12.38
C ALA A 106 -10.72 10.40 13.74
N SER A 107 -10.21 9.17 13.76
CA SER A 107 -10.09 8.40 15.00
C SER A 107 -8.73 8.62 15.62
N ARG A 108 -8.73 9.06 16.88
CA ARG A 108 -7.53 9.18 17.72
C ARG A 108 -6.58 7.98 17.64
N TYR A 109 -7.14 6.77 17.56
CA TYR A 109 -6.37 5.52 17.61
C TYR A 109 -5.84 5.05 16.26
N ILE A 110 -6.22 5.69 15.15
CA ILE A 110 -5.84 5.26 13.80
C ILE A 110 -5.05 6.38 13.15
N ILE A 111 -3.76 6.17 12.94
CA ILE A 111 -2.87 7.14 12.29
C ILE A 111 -2.22 6.47 11.08
N ASN A 112 -2.32 7.12 9.92
CA ASN A 112 -1.87 6.59 8.64
C ASN A 112 -0.64 7.35 8.15
N TYR A 113 0.32 6.62 7.60
CA TYR A 113 1.41 7.26 6.85
C TYR A 113 0.93 7.60 5.43
N ARG A 114 0.61 6.56 4.66
CA ARG A 114 0.38 6.55 3.22
C ARG A 114 -0.88 7.30 2.76
N ALA A 115 -0.90 7.60 1.46
CA ALA A 115 -2.11 7.99 0.74
C ALA A 115 -3.17 6.85 0.73
N SER A 116 -4.41 7.25 0.56
CA SER A 116 -5.61 6.41 0.45
C SER A 116 -5.77 5.80 -0.94
N TYR A 117 -6.57 4.74 -1.04
CA TYR A 117 -6.93 4.19 -2.34
C TYR A 117 -7.81 5.16 -3.15
N SER A 118 -8.59 6.01 -2.50
CA SER A 118 -9.34 7.07 -3.20
C SER A 118 -8.40 8.02 -3.93
N GLU A 119 -7.31 8.46 -3.27
CA GLU A 119 -6.28 9.30 -3.87
C GLU A 119 -5.53 8.57 -4.99
N GLU A 120 -5.12 7.32 -4.76
CA GLU A 120 -4.47 6.50 -5.80
C GLU A 120 -5.37 6.31 -7.03
N THR A 121 -6.66 6.03 -6.84
CA THR A 121 -7.61 5.88 -7.96
C THR A 121 -7.93 7.20 -8.65
N ALA A 122 -7.97 8.33 -7.93
CA ALA A 122 -8.15 9.64 -8.53
C ALA A 122 -6.96 10.01 -9.44
N GLU A 123 -5.74 9.70 -9.01
CA GLU A 123 -4.52 9.85 -9.82
C GLU A 123 -4.59 8.98 -11.08
N MET A 124 -4.96 7.70 -10.95
CA MET A 124 -5.11 6.79 -12.09
C MET A 124 -6.15 7.28 -13.09
N ILE A 125 -7.34 7.69 -12.62
CA ILE A 125 -8.41 8.17 -13.50
C ILE A 125 -7.99 9.46 -14.20
N THR A 126 -7.49 10.45 -13.46
CA THR A 126 -7.00 11.71 -14.05
C THR A 126 -5.95 11.45 -15.12
N GLY A 127 -4.99 10.58 -14.81
CA GLY A 127 -3.94 10.15 -15.71
C GLY A 127 -4.45 9.51 -17.01
N LEU A 128 -5.31 8.49 -16.88
CA LEU A 128 -5.92 7.80 -18.02
C LEU A 128 -6.68 8.76 -18.94
N LEU A 129 -7.47 9.67 -18.38
CA LEU A 129 -8.21 10.66 -19.17
C LEU A 129 -7.28 11.66 -19.87
N SER A 130 -6.19 12.06 -19.21
CA SER A 130 -5.21 13.01 -19.76
C SER A 130 -4.51 12.51 -21.02
N VAL A 131 -4.33 11.19 -21.12
CA VAL A 131 -3.73 10.52 -22.29
C VAL A 131 -4.79 10.02 -23.29
N GLY A 132 -6.06 10.43 -23.12
CA GLY A 132 -7.13 10.17 -24.08
C GLY A 132 -7.85 8.83 -23.95
N ILE A 133 -7.66 8.08 -22.85
CA ILE A 133 -8.48 6.88 -22.59
C ILE A 133 -9.88 7.33 -22.18
N GLU A 134 -10.89 6.99 -22.99
CA GLU A 134 -12.28 7.31 -22.67
C GLU A 134 -12.76 6.54 -21.41
N PRO A 135 -13.58 7.15 -20.52
CA PRO A 135 -14.10 6.48 -19.31
C PRO A 135 -14.68 5.09 -19.54
N LYS A 136 -15.47 4.92 -20.60
CA LYS A 136 -16.12 3.64 -20.98
C LYS A 136 -15.16 2.52 -21.41
N LYS A 137 -13.88 2.84 -21.62
CA LYS A 137 -12.81 1.90 -21.97
C LYS A 137 -11.95 1.52 -20.75
N ILE A 138 -12.37 1.90 -19.55
CA ILE A 138 -11.74 1.52 -18.29
C ILE A 138 -12.51 0.35 -17.69
N ALA A 139 -11.83 -0.77 -17.46
CA ALA A 139 -12.36 -1.93 -16.76
C ALA A 139 -11.71 -2.07 -15.38
N PHE A 140 -12.28 -2.95 -14.55
CA PHE A 140 -11.80 -3.23 -13.21
C PHE A 140 -11.57 -4.72 -13.00
N PHE A 141 -10.47 -5.05 -12.32
CA PHE A 141 -10.21 -6.38 -11.81
C PHE A 141 -9.94 -6.29 -10.31
N THR A 142 -10.88 -6.74 -9.47
CA THR A 142 -10.72 -6.57 -8.02
C THR A 142 -11.01 -7.81 -7.20
N GLN A 143 -10.35 -7.90 -6.05
CA GLN A 143 -10.61 -8.92 -5.05
C GLN A 143 -12.06 -8.81 -4.54
N ALA A 144 -12.73 -9.95 -4.37
CA ALA A 144 -14.12 -10.01 -3.95
C ALA A 144 -14.28 -9.82 -2.44
N ASP A 145 -13.85 -8.68 -1.91
CA ASP A 145 -14.00 -8.26 -0.53
C ASP A 145 -13.80 -6.75 -0.34
N GLY A 146 -13.72 -6.30 0.92
CA GLY A 146 -13.57 -4.90 1.26
C GLY A 146 -12.36 -4.18 0.66
N TYR A 147 -11.29 -4.87 0.23
CA TYR A 147 -10.20 -4.24 -0.52
C TYR A 147 -10.64 -3.90 -1.94
N GLY A 148 -11.19 -4.88 -2.67
CA GLY A 148 -11.63 -4.61 -4.03
C GLY A 148 -12.84 -3.69 -4.12
N ASP A 149 -13.71 -3.70 -3.10
CA ASP A 149 -14.86 -2.79 -3.00
C ASP A 149 -14.41 -1.34 -2.79
N THR A 150 -13.49 -1.08 -1.86
CA THR A 150 -13.05 0.30 -1.59
C THR A 150 -12.29 0.90 -2.77
N VAL A 151 -11.53 0.10 -3.54
CA VAL A 151 -10.83 0.59 -4.74
C VAL A 151 -11.83 0.87 -5.86
N TYR A 152 -12.73 -0.08 -6.13
CA TYR A 152 -13.74 0.10 -7.16
C TYR A 152 -14.58 1.37 -6.91
N GLN A 153 -15.04 1.56 -5.67
CA GLN A 153 -15.81 2.76 -5.32
C GLN A 153 -14.99 4.05 -5.41
N GLY A 154 -13.70 4.02 -5.02
CA GLY A 154 -12.80 5.16 -5.19
C GLY A 154 -12.69 5.61 -6.66
N ALA A 155 -12.47 4.65 -7.57
CA ALA A 155 -12.36 4.93 -9.00
C ALA A 155 -13.71 5.36 -9.62
N VAL A 156 -14.82 4.72 -9.24
CA VAL A 156 -16.17 5.12 -9.67
C VAL A 156 -16.48 6.54 -9.22
N ASN A 157 -16.14 6.92 -7.99
CA ASN A 157 -16.33 8.29 -7.51
C ASN A 157 -15.45 9.29 -8.27
N ALA A 158 -14.19 8.94 -8.54
CA ALA A 158 -13.30 9.77 -9.36
C ALA A 158 -13.87 10.00 -10.76
N LEU A 159 -14.43 8.96 -11.41
CA LEU A 159 -15.10 9.07 -12.71
C LEU A 159 -16.36 9.94 -12.67
N LYS A 160 -17.21 9.78 -11.65
CA LYS A 160 -18.38 10.64 -11.46
C LYS A 160 -18.01 12.11 -11.32
N ASN A 161 -16.90 12.41 -10.63
CA ASN A 161 -16.40 13.77 -10.48
C ASN A 161 -15.92 14.39 -11.81
N THR A 162 -15.66 13.60 -12.85
CA THR A 162 -15.39 14.10 -14.21
C THR A 162 -16.66 14.28 -15.05
N GLY A 163 -17.84 14.04 -14.48
CA GLY A 163 -19.13 14.09 -15.17
C GLY A 163 -19.50 12.81 -15.93
N PHE A 164 -18.80 11.69 -15.70
CA PHE A 164 -19.16 10.42 -16.33
C PHE A 164 -20.25 9.71 -15.51
N GLU A 165 -21.47 9.64 -16.07
CA GLU A 165 -22.65 9.09 -15.37
C GLU A 165 -22.84 7.58 -15.59
N GLU A 166 -22.26 6.99 -16.64
CA GLU A 166 -22.49 5.60 -17.05
C GLU A 166 -21.61 4.57 -16.31
N THR A 167 -21.23 4.87 -15.06
CA THR A 167 -20.32 4.03 -14.26
C THR A 167 -20.82 2.61 -14.00
N GLU A 168 -22.13 2.36 -14.02
CA GLU A 168 -22.70 1.02 -13.85
C GLU A 168 -22.51 0.10 -15.06
N GLN A 169 -22.13 0.66 -16.22
CA GLN A 169 -21.83 -0.11 -17.43
C GLN A 169 -20.38 -0.58 -17.49
N LEU A 170 -19.53 -0.12 -16.54
CA LEU A 170 -18.11 -0.47 -16.54
C LEU A 170 -17.93 -1.93 -16.13
N ILE A 171 -17.10 -2.64 -16.89
CA ILE A 171 -16.85 -4.05 -16.65
C ILE A 171 -16.01 -4.22 -15.39
N HIS A 172 -16.46 -5.13 -14.53
CA HIS A 172 -15.84 -5.39 -13.23
C HIS A 172 -15.67 -6.88 -12.98
N GLY A 173 -14.51 -7.40 -13.38
CA GLY A 173 -14.09 -8.77 -13.09
C GLY A 173 -13.67 -8.92 -11.61
N ARG A 174 -14.07 -10.03 -10.99
CA ARG A 174 -13.84 -10.28 -9.55
C ARG A 174 -13.15 -11.63 -9.32
N TYR A 175 -12.30 -11.73 -8.29
CA TYR A 175 -11.71 -13.01 -7.86
C TYR A 175 -11.75 -13.19 -6.34
N THR A 176 -11.76 -14.43 -5.86
CA THR A 176 -11.78 -14.73 -4.42
C THR A 176 -10.41 -14.45 -3.77
N ARG A 177 -10.39 -13.71 -2.65
CA ARG A 177 -9.17 -13.46 -1.84
C ARG A 177 -8.40 -14.75 -1.59
N ASN A 178 -7.07 -14.66 -1.60
CA ASN A 178 -6.14 -15.77 -1.36
C ASN A 178 -6.26 -16.95 -2.35
N THR A 179 -6.87 -16.73 -3.53
CA THR A 179 -6.91 -17.70 -4.63
C THR A 179 -6.25 -17.13 -5.88
N LEU A 180 -6.05 -17.98 -6.89
CA LEU A 180 -5.62 -17.58 -8.23
C LEU A 180 -6.74 -17.77 -9.26
N ASN A 181 -8.00 -17.82 -8.82
CA ASN A 181 -9.15 -18.10 -9.69
C ASN A 181 -9.57 -16.81 -10.40
N VAL A 182 -8.84 -16.44 -11.46
CA VAL A 182 -8.99 -15.16 -12.17
C VAL A 182 -9.61 -15.32 -13.55
N GLU A 183 -9.79 -16.55 -14.02
CA GLU A 183 -10.24 -16.89 -15.36
C GLU A 183 -11.62 -16.31 -15.69
N ASN A 184 -12.56 -16.33 -14.74
CA ASN A 184 -13.87 -15.72 -14.94
C ASN A 184 -13.76 -14.20 -15.12
N ALA A 185 -12.90 -13.53 -14.36
CA ALA A 185 -12.68 -12.09 -14.50
C ALA A 185 -12.01 -11.74 -15.84
N VAL A 186 -11.14 -12.63 -16.35
CA VAL A 186 -10.58 -12.47 -17.71
C VAL A 186 -11.70 -12.61 -18.74
N ALA A 187 -12.55 -13.62 -18.63
CA ALA A 187 -13.69 -13.83 -19.52
C ALA A 187 -14.66 -12.62 -19.51
N ASP A 188 -15.01 -12.11 -18.33
CA ASP A 188 -15.88 -10.93 -18.17
C ASP A 188 -15.34 -9.72 -18.96
N ILE A 189 -14.01 -9.54 -18.99
CA ILE A 189 -13.34 -8.43 -19.68
C ILE A 189 -13.23 -8.66 -21.18
N LEU A 190 -13.07 -9.91 -21.63
CA LEU A 190 -13.07 -10.26 -23.06
C LEU A 190 -14.47 -10.17 -23.68
N ASP A 191 -15.51 -10.48 -22.90
CA ASP A 191 -16.91 -10.41 -23.32
C ASP A 191 -17.49 -8.98 -23.21
N ALA A 192 -16.67 -7.99 -22.86
CA ALA A 192 -17.06 -6.59 -22.73
C ALA A 192 -17.65 -6.05 -24.05
N PRO A 193 -18.80 -5.35 -24.02
CA PRO A 193 -19.40 -4.77 -25.23
C PRO A 193 -18.53 -3.65 -25.83
N ILE A 194 -17.69 -3.03 -25.00
CA ILE A 194 -16.68 -2.05 -25.40
C ILE A 194 -15.33 -2.62 -24.95
N GLU A 195 -14.43 -2.87 -25.91
CA GLU A 195 -13.08 -3.36 -25.63
C GLU A 195 -12.33 -2.39 -24.70
N PRO A 196 -11.92 -2.82 -23.49
CA PRO A 196 -11.18 -1.97 -22.57
C PRO A 196 -9.77 -1.67 -23.07
N LYS A 197 -9.29 -0.46 -22.79
CA LYS A 197 -7.91 -0.02 -23.04
C LYS A 197 -7.08 0.07 -21.75
N ALA A 198 -7.74 0.08 -20.60
CA ALA A 198 -7.10 0.05 -19.30
C ALA A 198 -7.87 -0.83 -18.31
N VAL A 199 -7.15 -1.50 -17.42
CA VAL A 199 -7.73 -2.24 -16.28
C VAL A 199 -7.13 -1.71 -14.99
N ILE A 200 -7.97 -1.14 -14.12
CA ILE A 200 -7.58 -0.78 -12.74
C ILE A 200 -7.72 -2.04 -11.86
N MET A 201 -6.64 -2.38 -11.16
CA MET A 201 -6.46 -3.66 -10.49
C MET A 201 -6.30 -3.48 -8.97
N ALA A 202 -7.20 -4.13 -8.22
CA ALA A 202 -7.09 -4.28 -6.77
C ALA A 202 -6.99 -5.75 -6.40
N ALA A 203 -5.78 -6.30 -6.53
CA ALA A 203 -5.50 -7.71 -6.31
C ALA A 203 -4.11 -7.90 -5.67
N GLY A 204 -3.90 -9.07 -5.06
CA GLY A 204 -2.57 -9.47 -4.60
C GLY A 204 -1.66 -9.84 -5.77
N TYR A 205 -0.34 -9.64 -5.63
CA TYR A 205 0.65 -9.78 -6.72
C TYR A 205 0.53 -11.06 -7.55
N LYS A 206 0.28 -12.23 -6.94
CA LYS A 206 0.13 -13.49 -7.70
C LYS A 206 -1.13 -13.52 -8.58
N ALA A 207 -2.25 -13.03 -8.05
CA ALA A 207 -3.50 -12.95 -8.81
C ALA A 207 -3.40 -11.88 -9.90
N SER A 208 -2.81 -10.72 -9.60
CA SER A 208 -2.49 -9.70 -10.60
C SER A 208 -1.63 -10.25 -11.71
N ALA A 209 -0.52 -10.94 -11.39
CA ALA A 209 0.38 -11.51 -12.38
C ALA A 209 -0.32 -12.50 -13.31
N LYS A 210 -1.08 -13.46 -12.74
CA LYS A 210 -1.83 -14.43 -13.52
C LYS A 210 -2.86 -13.74 -14.44
N PHE A 211 -3.60 -12.77 -13.92
CA PHE A 211 -4.59 -12.02 -14.69
C PHE A 211 -3.93 -11.26 -15.85
N ILE A 212 -2.84 -10.54 -15.59
CA ILE A 212 -2.05 -9.82 -16.61
C ILE A 212 -1.59 -10.77 -17.72
N ILE A 213 -0.98 -11.90 -17.34
CA ILE A 213 -0.45 -12.89 -18.30
C ILE A 213 -1.57 -13.47 -19.19
N LEU A 214 -2.75 -13.70 -18.64
CA LEU A 214 -3.87 -14.23 -19.41
C LEU A 214 -4.46 -13.17 -20.34
N LEU A 215 -4.77 -11.98 -19.82
CA LEU A 215 -5.45 -10.95 -20.62
C LEU A 215 -4.54 -10.34 -21.69
N LYS A 216 -3.25 -10.18 -21.42
CA LYS A 216 -2.29 -9.60 -22.39
C LYS A 216 -2.12 -10.46 -23.66
N LYS A 217 -2.42 -11.77 -23.60
CA LYS A 217 -2.40 -12.64 -24.79
C LYS A 217 -3.51 -12.31 -25.77
N GLU A 218 -4.63 -11.83 -25.26
CA GLU A 218 -5.83 -11.54 -26.04
C GLU A 218 -5.94 -10.05 -26.39
N ILE A 219 -5.47 -9.16 -25.51
CA ILE A 219 -5.44 -7.70 -25.71
C ILE A 219 -4.02 -7.17 -25.43
N PRO A 220 -3.07 -7.26 -26.39
CA PRO A 220 -1.65 -6.94 -26.16
C PRO A 220 -1.37 -5.50 -25.69
N ASP A 221 -2.15 -4.53 -26.19
CA ASP A 221 -1.94 -3.10 -25.94
C ASP A 221 -2.65 -2.57 -24.67
N ILE A 222 -3.26 -3.45 -23.88
CA ILE A 222 -4.01 -3.03 -22.70
C ILE A 222 -3.07 -2.53 -21.60
N LEU A 223 -3.45 -1.41 -20.97
CA LEU A 223 -2.77 -0.88 -19.80
C LEU A 223 -3.29 -1.56 -18.53
N PHE A 224 -2.38 -2.02 -17.68
CA PHE A 224 -2.70 -2.57 -16.36
C PHE A 224 -2.26 -1.59 -15.29
N LEU A 225 -3.17 -1.16 -14.43
CA LEU A 225 -2.89 -0.19 -13.38
C LEU A 225 -3.11 -0.86 -12.03
N ASN A 226 -2.03 -1.17 -11.31
CA ASN A 226 -2.12 -1.72 -9.96
C ASN A 226 -1.97 -0.64 -8.91
N LEU A 227 -2.68 -0.79 -7.80
CA LEU A 227 -2.44 0.06 -6.64
C LEU A 227 -1.18 -0.40 -5.90
N SER A 228 -0.59 0.49 -5.10
CA SER A 228 0.62 0.22 -4.32
C SER A 228 0.54 -1.01 -3.40
N PHE A 229 -0.67 -1.40 -2.99
CA PHE A 229 -0.88 -2.61 -2.18
C PHE A 229 -0.44 -3.90 -2.89
N VAL A 230 -0.38 -3.92 -4.23
CA VAL A 230 0.06 -5.10 -4.98
C VAL A 230 1.47 -5.55 -4.57
N GLY A 231 2.33 -4.62 -4.15
CA GLY A 231 3.75 -4.86 -3.91
C GLY A 231 4.51 -5.02 -5.22
N SER A 232 5.05 -3.92 -5.74
CA SER A 232 5.72 -3.88 -7.06
C SER A 232 6.89 -4.86 -7.20
N TYR A 233 7.69 -5.03 -6.15
CA TYR A 233 8.78 -6.00 -6.12
C TYR A 233 8.28 -7.45 -6.26
N ALA A 234 7.25 -7.83 -5.52
CA ALA A 234 6.68 -9.17 -5.59
C ALA A 234 5.97 -9.40 -6.93
N LEU A 235 5.25 -8.40 -7.44
CA LEU A 235 4.62 -8.46 -8.76
C LEU A 235 5.64 -8.65 -9.88
N LEU A 236 6.75 -7.89 -9.86
CA LEU A 236 7.83 -8.03 -10.83
C LEU A 236 8.42 -9.45 -10.82
N LYS A 237 8.61 -10.06 -9.65
CA LYS A 237 9.11 -11.45 -9.54
C LYS A 237 8.16 -12.47 -10.17
N GLU A 238 6.85 -12.25 -10.07
CA GLU A 238 5.85 -13.15 -10.66
C GLU A 238 5.71 -12.93 -12.18
N LEU A 239 5.83 -11.68 -12.66
CA LEU A 239 5.71 -11.36 -14.08
C LEU A 239 6.99 -11.62 -14.89
N GLY A 240 8.16 -11.51 -14.27
CA GLY A 240 9.44 -11.53 -14.96
C GLY A 240 9.61 -10.33 -15.91
N SER A 241 10.38 -10.52 -16.98
CA SER A 241 10.74 -9.47 -17.95
C SER A 241 9.71 -9.22 -19.05
N ASN A 242 8.59 -9.93 -19.06
CA ASN A 242 7.70 -10.03 -20.24
C ASN A 242 6.58 -8.98 -20.27
N VAL A 243 6.66 -7.91 -19.48
CA VAL A 243 5.56 -6.95 -19.37
C VAL A 243 6.05 -5.51 -19.32
N ASP A 244 5.58 -4.72 -20.29
CA ASP A 244 5.86 -3.29 -20.42
C ASP A 244 4.64 -2.38 -20.20
N THR A 245 3.49 -2.97 -19.86
CA THR A 245 2.19 -2.26 -19.81
C THR A 245 1.61 -2.18 -18.41
N VAL A 246 2.44 -2.35 -17.37
CA VAL A 246 1.98 -2.34 -15.97
C VAL A 246 2.44 -1.07 -15.28
N ILE A 247 1.49 -0.17 -15.01
CA ILE A 247 1.66 1.02 -14.19
C ILE A 247 1.26 0.67 -12.77
N ILE A 248 1.98 1.19 -11.78
CA ILE A 248 1.73 0.96 -10.37
C ILE A 248 1.82 2.29 -9.63
N THR A 249 0.75 2.68 -8.93
CA THR A 249 0.83 3.78 -7.97
C THR A 249 1.68 3.35 -6.78
N GLN A 250 2.42 4.28 -6.21
CA GLN A 250 3.27 4.09 -5.05
C GLN A 250 2.92 5.15 -4.00
N VAL A 251 3.12 4.80 -2.74
CA VAL A 251 2.89 5.69 -1.58
C VAL A 251 4.19 5.96 -0.83
N VAL A 252 5.32 5.73 -1.49
CA VAL A 252 6.66 6.06 -1.04
C VAL A 252 7.45 6.58 -2.24
N PRO A 253 8.49 7.40 -2.03
CA PRO A 253 9.38 7.81 -3.11
C PRO A 253 10.14 6.61 -3.69
N SER A 254 10.65 6.78 -4.90
CA SER A 254 11.52 5.78 -5.54
C SER A 254 12.83 5.58 -4.76
N LEU A 255 13.38 4.37 -4.88
CA LEU A 255 14.65 3.99 -4.23
C LEU A 255 15.86 4.76 -4.74
N ASP A 256 15.75 5.38 -5.92
CA ASP A 256 16.78 6.21 -6.55
C ASP A 256 16.54 7.72 -6.40
N SER A 257 15.55 8.13 -5.60
CA SER A 257 15.15 9.54 -5.45
C SER A 257 16.21 10.47 -4.85
N GLY A 258 17.25 9.92 -4.19
CA GLY A 258 18.24 10.70 -3.45
C GLY A 258 17.68 11.40 -2.20
N LEU A 259 16.45 11.09 -1.79
CA LEU A 259 15.87 11.65 -0.57
C LEU A 259 16.59 11.07 0.66
N PRO A 260 16.85 11.88 1.71
CA PRO A 260 17.55 11.42 2.91
C PRO A 260 16.92 10.18 3.57
N ILE A 261 15.59 10.07 3.55
CA ILE A 261 14.89 8.90 4.11
C ILE A 261 15.22 7.59 3.36
N VAL A 262 15.42 7.68 2.05
CA VAL A 262 15.72 6.53 1.20
C VAL A 262 17.18 6.12 1.40
N GLU A 263 18.11 7.09 1.44
CA GLU A 263 19.52 6.80 1.73
C GLU A 263 19.70 6.16 3.10
N GLU A 264 18.99 6.67 4.11
CA GLU A 264 19.00 6.11 5.46
C GLU A 264 18.45 4.68 5.48
N TYR A 265 17.32 4.44 4.82
CA TYR A 265 16.73 3.11 4.67
C TYR A 265 17.68 2.12 4.01
N LEU A 266 18.28 2.48 2.87
CA LEU A 266 19.20 1.59 2.14
C LEU A 266 20.39 1.21 3.01
N LYS A 267 20.96 2.17 3.72
CA LYS A 267 22.06 1.93 4.67
C LYS A 267 21.62 1.07 5.85
N ALA A 268 20.43 1.31 6.39
CA ALA A 268 19.86 0.55 7.50
C ALA A 268 19.66 -0.92 7.13
N LEU A 269 19.07 -1.16 5.96
CA LEU A 269 18.81 -2.50 5.46
C LEU A 269 20.10 -3.30 5.27
N GLN A 270 21.12 -2.68 4.65
CA GLN A 270 22.44 -3.31 4.49
C GLN A 270 23.10 -3.66 5.84
N GLN A 271 22.96 -2.79 6.85
CA GLN A 271 23.48 -3.06 8.19
C GLN A 271 22.66 -4.08 8.98
N PHE A 272 21.42 -4.34 8.56
CA PHE A 272 20.51 -5.28 9.20
C PHE A 272 20.72 -6.68 8.64
N ASP A 273 20.68 -6.83 7.32
CA ASP A 273 20.99 -8.08 6.61
C ASP A 273 21.31 -7.79 5.13
N LEU A 274 22.54 -8.14 4.71
CA LEU A 274 23.03 -7.92 3.34
C LEU A 274 22.27 -8.73 2.27
N ASN A 275 21.50 -9.75 2.67
CA ASN A 275 20.77 -10.60 1.74
C ASN A 275 19.33 -10.12 1.48
N LEU A 276 18.85 -9.11 2.21
CA LEU A 276 17.49 -8.62 2.06
C LEU A 276 17.41 -7.60 0.91
N PRO A 277 16.51 -7.81 -0.08
CA PRO A 277 16.36 -6.90 -1.20
C PRO A 277 15.64 -5.62 -0.76
N ALA A 278 16.22 -4.47 -1.09
CA ALA A 278 15.52 -3.21 -0.93
C ALA A 278 14.30 -3.16 -1.86
N ASN A 279 13.15 -2.84 -1.30
CA ASN A 279 11.92 -2.61 -2.07
C ASN A 279 11.04 -1.53 -1.41
N LEU A 280 9.97 -1.13 -2.12
CA LEU A 280 9.08 -0.05 -1.71
C LEU A 280 8.19 -0.43 -0.51
N VAL A 281 7.88 -1.72 -0.31
CA VAL A 281 7.10 -2.18 0.86
C VAL A 281 7.94 -2.09 2.13
N SER A 282 9.21 -2.53 2.09
CA SER A 282 10.11 -2.37 3.23
C SER A 282 10.53 -0.93 3.46
N LEU A 283 10.58 -0.09 2.42
CA LEU A 283 10.73 1.36 2.61
C LEU A 283 9.53 1.96 3.38
N GLU A 284 8.30 1.57 3.05
CA GLU A 284 7.11 2.03 3.80
C GLU A 284 7.20 1.60 5.28
N GLY A 285 7.54 0.33 5.54
CA GLY A 285 7.77 -0.16 6.91
C GLY A 285 8.83 0.64 7.66
N PHE A 286 9.94 0.99 7.00
CA PHE A 286 11.00 1.81 7.55
C PHE A 286 10.52 3.23 7.92
N ILE A 287 9.76 3.87 7.02
CA ILE A 287 9.21 5.21 7.24
C ILE A 287 8.21 5.21 8.41
N VAL A 288 7.33 4.20 8.48
CA VAL A 288 6.38 4.04 9.59
C VAL A 288 7.10 3.85 10.93
N ALA A 289 8.20 3.08 10.96
CA ALA A 289 9.03 2.93 12.15
C ALA A 289 9.76 4.21 12.55
N LYS A 290 10.22 4.99 11.57
CA LYS A 290 10.82 6.30 11.81
C LYS A 290 9.82 7.28 12.41
N LEU A 291 8.62 7.38 11.84
CA LEU A 291 7.53 8.18 12.39
C LEU A 291 7.22 7.79 13.83
N PHE A 292 7.10 6.50 14.11
CA PHE A 292 6.86 6.00 15.48
C PHE A 292 7.96 6.44 16.45
N HIS A 293 9.23 6.30 16.06
CA HIS A 293 10.35 6.73 16.90
C HIS A 293 10.33 8.24 17.15
N TYR A 294 10.06 9.07 16.14
CA TYR A 294 9.90 10.51 16.33
C TYR A 294 8.76 10.84 17.29
N GLY A 295 7.65 10.10 17.22
CA GLY A 295 6.57 10.20 18.20
C GLY A 295 7.06 9.90 19.63
N LEU A 296 7.81 8.82 19.81
CA LEU A 296 8.38 8.45 21.11
C LEU A 296 9.37 9.50 21.66
N LEU A 297 10.13 10.17 20.80
CA LEU A 297 11.06 11.23 21.21
C LEU A 297 10.34 12.48 21.75
N ASN A 298 9.10 12.73 21.30
CA ASN A 298 8.27 13.84 21.79
C ASN A 298 7.51 13.52 23.09
N VAL A 299 7.56 12.27 23.57
CA VAL A 299 6.97 11.94 24.87
C VAL A 299 7.83 12.56 25.97
N GLU A 300 7.31 13.51 26.74
CA GLU A 300 8.05 14.13 27.86
C GLU A 300 8.11 13.20 29.08
N GLN A 301 6.98 12.56 29.41
CA GLN A 301 6.80 11.74 30.61
C GLN A 301 7.04 10.24 30.34
N GLN A 302 6.33 9.38 31.06
CA GLN A 302 6.38 7.94 30.88
C GLN A 302 5.73 7.52 29.55
N ILE A 303 6.36 6.59 28.83
CA ILE A 303 5.80 5.99 27.62
C ILE A 303 4.61 5.10 28.02
N THR A 304 3.42 5.48 27.56
CA THR A 304 2.14 4.78 27.72
C THR A 304 1.43 4.69 26.37
N LYS A 305 0.30 3.98 26.27
CA LYS A 305 -0.48 3.89 25.03
C LYS A 305 -0.89 5.28 24.51
N GLU A 306 -1.41 6.12 25.40
CA GLU A 306 -1.88 7.47 25.05
C GLU A 306 -0.73 8.42 24.74
N SER A 307 0.33 8.42 25.56
CA SER A 307 1.43 9.36 25.36
C SER A 307 2.15 9.15 24.02
N ILE A 308 2.12 7.93 23.47
CA ILE A 308 2.65 7.64 22.13
C ILE A 308 1.85 8.41 21.07
N ILE A 309 0.52 8.43 21.19
CA ILE A 309 -0.37 9.15 20.29
C ILE A 309 -0.10 10.65 20.41
N ASP A 310 -0.08 11.16 21.65
CA ASP A 310 0.25 12.57 21.94
C ASP A 310 1.60 12.98 21.33
N GLY A 311 2.62 12.13 21.46
CA GLY A 311 3.94 12.38 20.90
C GLY A 311 3.98 12.40 19.37
N ILE A 312 3.16 11.58 18.71
CA ILE A 312 3.01 11.58 17.24
C ILE A 312 2.24 12.82 16.78
N GLU A 313 1.12 13.14 17.44
CA GLU A 313 0.32 14.34 17.17
C GLU A 313 1.12 15.62 17.46
N ALA A 314 2.11 15.59 18.34
CA ALA A 314 3.00 16.73 18.60
C ALA A 314 4.02 17.01 17.47
N ILE A 315 4.16 16.11 16.48
CA ILE A 315 5.04 16.33 15.34
C ILE A 315 4.46 17.47 14.48
N ARG A 316 5.18 18.59 14.39
CA ARG A 316 4.73 19.81 13.71
C ARG A 316 5.82 20.33 12.78
N GLY A 317 5.63 20.15 11.47
CA GLY A 317 6.53 20.67 10.44
C GLY A 317 7.92 20.02 10.40
N ILE A 318 8.10 18.88 11.07
CA ILE A 318 9.37 18.13 11.02
C ILE A 318 9.40 17.33 9.72
N ASP A 319 10.46 17.54 8.93
CA ASP A 319 10.78 16.66 7.80
C ASP A 319 11.64 15.48 8.30
N ILE A 320 11.11 14.27 8.17
CA ILE A 320 11.83 13.03 8.50
C ILE A 320 12.72 12.54 7.35
N GLY A 321 13.02 13.39 6.36
CA GLY A 321 13.78 13.08 5.16
C GLY A 321 12.93 12.75 3.94
N LEU A 322 11.62 13.02 4.00
CA LEU A 322 10.66 12.84 2.89
C LEU A 322 10.62 14.02 1.93
N GLY A 323 11.27 15.14 2.27
CA GLY A 323 11.22 16.39 1.50
C GLY A 323 9.94 17.19 1.75
N GLN A 324 9.19 16.86 2.80
CA GLN A 324 8.03 17.61 3.26
C GLN A 324 7.89 17.48 4.79
N GLY A 325 7.37 18.53 5.42
CA GLY A 325 7.05 18.51 6.84
C GLY A 325 5.85 17.61 7.13
N ILE A 326 5.86 16.97 8.30
CA ILE A 326 4.74 16.20 8.84
C ILE A 326 3.82 17.11 9.64
N TYR A 327 2.53 17.03 9.35
CA TYR A 327 1.47 17.74 10.06
C TYR A 327 0.34 16.74 10.32
N LEU A 328 -0.02 16.54 11.60
CA LEU A 328 -1.08 15.62 12.04
C LEU A 328 -1.85 16.26 13.19
N ASP A 329 -3.15 16.42 13.10
CA ASP A 329 -3.94 16.96 14.22
C ASP A 329 -5.15 16.08 14.51
N GLU A 330 -5.97 16.47 15.49
CA GLU A 330 -7.15 15.70 15.91
C GLU A 330 -8.16 15.43 14.77
N GLN A 331 -8.04 16.12 13.63
CA GLN A 331 -8.88 16.00 12.45
C GLN A 331 -8.16 15.38 11.25
N ASP A 332 -6.82 15.47 11.17
CA ASP A 332 -6.02 14.90 10.09
C ASP A 332 -4.98 13.90 10.61
N HIS A 333 -5.31 12.62 10.41
CA HIS A 333 -4.49 11.47 10.79
C HIS A 333 -3.82 10.79 9.57
N GLN A 334 -3.53 11.53 8.49
CA GLN A 334 -2.79 11.03 7.33
C GLN A 334 -1.53 11.86 7.06
N VAL A 335 -0.35 11.23 7.12
CA VAL A 335 0.94 11.95 6.98
C VAL A 335 1.19 12.44 5.54
N ILE A 336 0.84 11.63 4.54
CA ILE A 336 1.01 11.99 3.13
C ILE A 336 -0.26 11.71 2.31
N ASN A 337 -0.58 12.64 1.42
CA ASN A 337 -1.58 12.46 0.35
C ASN A 337 -0.91 12.17 -1.01
N LYS A 338 0.43 12.17 -1.03
CA LYS A 338 1.22 12.08 -2.26
C LYS A 338 1.19 10.67 -2.83
N VAL A 339 0.92 10.58 -4.12
CA VAL A 339 0.99 9.37 -4.94
C VAL A 339 2.15 9.56 -5.90
N TRP A 340 3.01 8.55 -6.01
CA TRP A 340 4.03 8.45 -7.04
C TRP A 340 3.60 7.39 -8.04
N LEU A 341 4.12 7.45 -9.26
CA LEU A 341 3.85 6.46 -10.28
C LEU A 341 5.13 5.76 -10.70
N THR A 342 4.98 4.47 -10.98
CA THR A 342 6.05 3.63 -11.51
C THR A 342 5.49 2.77 -12.64
N CYS A 343 6.35 2.33 -13.54
CA CYS A 343 6.01 1.29 -14.50
C CYS A 343 6.93 0.08 -14.31
N LEU A 344 6.38 -1.11 -14.52
CA LEU A 344 7.18 -2.28 -14.87
C LEU A 344 7.34 -2.24 -16.38
N CYS A 345 8.55 -1.87 -16.80
CA CYS A 345 8.94 -1.68 -18.19
C CYS A 345 10.29 -2.38 -18.39
N GLN A 346 10.38 -3.29 -19.36
CA GLN A 346 11.59 -4.03 -19.72
C GLN A 346 12.17 -4.84 -18.55
N GLY A 347 11.30 -5.39 -17.69
CA GLY A 347 11.71 -6.16 -16.51
C GLY A 347 12.29 -5.33 -15.36
N GLU A 348 12.15 -4.01 -15.40
CA GLU A 348 12.59 -3.11 -14.34
C GLU A 348 11.44 -2.25 -13.83
N LEU A 349 11.50 -1.90 -12.55
CA LEU A 349 10.63 -0.88 -11.97
C LEU A 349 11.26 0.49 -12.19
N ARG A 350 10.60 1.35 -12.96
CA ARG A 350 11.06 2.72 -13.25
C ARG A 350 10.02 3.74 -12.81
N GLN A 351 10.46 4.97 -12.53
CA GLN A 351 9.53 6.08 -12.32
C GLN A 351 8.71 6.30 -13.60
N PHE A 352 7.44 6.68 -13.43
CA PHE A 352 6.52 6.90 -14.55
C PHE A 352 5.86 8.27 -14.44
N ASP A 353 5.66 8.91 -15.59
CA ASP A 353 4.82 10.09 -15.77
C ASP A 353 3.91 9.87 -16.98
N TRP A 354 2.67 10.34 -16.89
CA TRP A 354 1.67 10.14 -17.95
C TRP A 354 2.08 10.68 -19.32
N ASN A 355 2.90 11.75 -19.37
CA ASN A 355 3.42 12.31 -20.61
C ASN A 355 4.41 11.35 -21.31
N GLU A 356 4.92 10.35 -20.61
CA GLU A 356 5.87 9.37 -21.13
C GLU A 356 5.20 8.10 -21.66
N LEU A 357 3.87 7.97 -21.55
CA LEU A 357 3.15 6.77 -21.98
C LEU A 357 3.43 6.40 -23.44
N HIS A 358 3.51 7.39 -24.34
CA HIS A 358 3.84 7.17 -25.75
C HIS A 358 5.24 6.56 -25.96
N LYS A 359 6.20 6.83 -25.06
CA LYS A 359 7.54 6.24 -25.14
C LYS A 359 7.50 4.75 -24.80
N ILE A 360 6.63 4.34 -23.87
CA ILE A 360 6.46 2.95 -23.48
C ILE A 360 5.85 2.15 -24.63
N GLN A 361 4.80 2.69 -25.26
CA GLN A 361 4.09 2.03 -26.36
C GLN A 361 4.97 1.83 -27.62
N ASN A 362 5.80 2.81 -27.99
CA ASN A 362 6.65 2.72 -29.18
C ASN A 362 7.84 1.74 -29.05
N THR A 363 8.11 1.20 -27.86
CA THR A 363 9.17 0.20 -27.67
C THR A 363 8.73 -1.21 -28.10
N VAL A 364 7.43 -1.42 -28.28
CA VAL A 364 6.84 -2.70 -28.71
C VAL A 364 6.89 -2.88 -30.24
N ASP A 365 7.11 -1.81 -31.01
CA ASP A 365 7.09 -1.82 -32.48
C ASP A 365 8.48 -1.98 -33.16
N ILE A 366 9.56 -2.25 -32.41
CA ILE A 366 10.95 -2.27 -32.95
C ILE A 366 11.64 -3.66 -32.86
N GLU A 367 10.93 -4.72 -32.47
CA GLU A 367 11.40 -6.11 -32.64
C GLU A 367 10.53 -6.87 -33.65
#